data_AF-A0A084J9D1-F1
#
_entry.id   AF-A0A084J9D1-F1
#
_cell.length_a   1.000
_cell.length_b   1.000
_cell.length_c   1.000
_cell.angle_alpha   90.00
_cell.angle_beta   90.00
_cell.angle_gamma   90.00
#
_symmetry.space_group_name_H-M   'P 1'
#
loop_
_entity.id
_entity.type
_entity.pdbx_description
1 polymer ?
#
loop_
_entity_poly.entity_id
_entity_poly.type
_entity_poly.pdbx_seq_one_letter_code
_entity_poly.pdbx_strand_id
1 'polypeptide(L)'
;MKYDKDLYIDSGIYGLDEDIRDYKEKVVKCRKPHKCVSCEREIKQGEQALCESGFTDDGAVSAYTCLECVEEWLEESGQVETDED
;
A
#
# COMPACT_ATOMS: atom_id res chain seq x y z
N MET A 1 6.48 8.99 5.51
CA MET A 1 5.06 9.35 5.45
C MET A 1 4.99 10.84 5.26
N LYS A 2 4.74 11.22 4.01
CA LYS A 2 4.55 12.60 3.55
C LYS A 2 3.11 13.07 3.81
N TYR A 3 2.12 12.18 3.73
CA TYR A 3 0.68 12.49 3.88
C TYR A 3 0.05 11.85 5.14
N ASP A 4 -1.24 12.10 5.35
CA ASP A 4 -2.03 11.49 6.43
C ASP A 4 -2.23 9.99 6.19
N LYS A 5 -2.27 9.19 7.26
CA LYS A 5 -2.33 7.72 7.17
C LYS A 5 -3.61 7.24 6.49
N ASP A 6 -4.70 7.95 6.67
CA ASP A 6 -5.98 7.61 6.05
C ASP A 6 -5.88 7.63 4.51
N LEU A 7 -5.09 8.54 3.92
CA LEU A 7 -4.85 8.56 2.47
C LEU A 7 -4.09 7.34 1.98
N TYR A 8 -3.17 6.78 2.78
CA TYR A 8 -2.47 5.56 2.40
C TYR A 8 -3.39 4.34 2.51
N ILE A 9 -4.25 4.30 3.54
CA ILE A 9 -5.14 3.18 3.81
C ILE A 9 -6.28 3.11 2.79
N ASP A 10 -6.74 4.26 2.27
CA ASP A 10 -7.80 4.36 1.25
C ASP A 10 -7.23 4.76 -0.13
N SER A 11 -5.94 4.45 -0.37
CA SER A 11 -5.28 4.82 -1.64
C SER A 11 -5.83 4.06 -2.84
N GLY A 12 -6.47 2.91 -2.62
CA GLY A 12 -7.09 2.10 -3.68
C GLY A 12 -6.12 1.70 -4.79
N ILE A 13 -4.81 1.65 -4.50
CA ILE A 13 -3.74 1.50 -5.50
C ILE A 13 -3.88 0.26 -6.39
N TYR A 14 -4.42 -0.85 -5.85
CA TYR A 14 -4.69 -2.05 -6.63
C TYR A 14 -6.19 -2.25 -6.94
N GLY A 15 -7.06 -1.32 -6.55
CA GLY A 15 -8.50 -1.42 -6.70
C GLY A 15 -9.14 -2.46 -5.77
N LEU A 16 -10.43 -2.25 -5.46
CA LEU A 16 -11.25 -3.26 -4.80
C LEU A 16 -11.48 -4.42 -5.77
N ASP A 17 -10.61 -5.42 -5.75
CA ASP A 17 -10.90 -6.71 -6.38
C ASP A 17 -12.10 -7.33 -5.66
N GLU A 18 -13.23 -7.41 -6.37
CA GLU A 18 -14.52 -7.91 -5.87
C GLU A 18 -14.43 -9.36 -5.33
N ASP A 19 -13.36 -10.06 -5.71
CA ASP A 19 -13.05 -11.44 -5.34
C ASP A 19 -12.30 -11.58 -4.00
N ILE A 20 -11.86 -10.48 -3.37
CA ILE A 20 -11.13 -10.52 -2.08
C ILE A 20 -12.11 -10.37 -0.90
N ARG A 21 -12.23 -11.44 -0.10
CA ARG A 21 -12.99 -11.42 1.16
C ARG A 21 -12.16 -10.82 2.29
N ASP A 22 -12.83 -10.10 3.20
CA ASP A 22 -12.21 -9.53 4.42
C ASP A 22 -11.01 -8.60 4.12
N TYR A 23 -11.07 -7.88 3.00
CA TYR A 23 -10.03 -6.95 2.58
C TYR A 23 -9.74 -5.90 3.65
N LYS A 24 -8.45 -5.78 4.00
CA LYS A 24 -7.92 -4.90 5.05
C LYS A 24 -6.64 -4.25 4.57
N GLU A 25 -6.68 -2.93 4.57
CA GLU A 25 -5.55 -2.06 4.26
C GLU A 25 -5.04 -1.47 5.56
N LYS A 26 -3.73 -1.52 5.76
CA LYS A 26 -3.11 -0.86 6.90
C LYS A 26 -1.65 -0.58 6.64
N VAL A 27 -1.20 0.58 7.11
CA VAL A 27 0.23 0.84 7.11
C VAL A 27 0.88 0.16 8.29
N VAL A 28 1.80 -0.76 8.01
CA VAL A 28 2.53 -1.54 9.02
C VAL A 28 4.02 -1.23 8.98
N LYS A 29 4.67 -1.42 10.12
CA LYS A 29 6.14 -1.41 10.20
C LYS A 29 6.66 -2.81 9.89
N CYS A 30 7.43 -2.95 8.82
CA CYS A 30 8.04 -4.20 8.38
C CYS A 30 9.01 -4.72 9.46
N ARG A 31 8.71 -5.88 10.05
CA ARG A 31 9.58 -6.52 11.06
C ARG A 31 10.70 -7.36 10.44
N LYS A 32 10.59 -7.67 9.16
CA LYS A 32 11.56 -8.39 8.32
C LYS A 32 11.60 -7.70 6.95
N PRO A 33 12.63 -7.91 6.11
CA PRO A 33 12.61 -7.40 4.76
C PRO A 33 11.43 -7.98 3.96
N HIS A 34 10.76 -7.14 3.18
CA HIS A 34 9.66 -7.51 2.30
C HIS A 34 9.93 -6.98 0.89
N LYS A 35 9.39 -7.63 -0.14
CA LYS A 35 9.47 -7.12 -1.52
C LYS A 35 8.25 -6.24 -1.80
N CYS A 36 8.48 -5.03 -2.30
CA CYS A 36 7.41 -4.17 -2.78
C CYS A 36 6.74 -4.81 -4.00
N VAL A 37 5.41 -4.84 -4.05
CA VAL A 37 4.68 -5.40 -5.21
C VAL A 37 4.64 -4.44 -6.40
N SER A 38 4.76 -3.11 -6.16
CA SER A 38 4.78 -2.09 -7.22
C SER A 38 6.15 -1.97 -7.91
N CYS A 39 7.19 -1.58 -7.18
CA CYS A 39 8.52 -1.31 -7.74
C CYS A 39 9.52 -2.45 -7.55
N GLU A 40 9.09 -3.58 -7.00
CA GLU A 40 9.91 -4.78 -6.77
C GLU A 40 11.12 -4.60 -5.83
N ARG A 41 11.29 -3.42 -5.24
CA ARG A 41 12.40 -3.13 -4.33
C ARG A 41 12.26 -3.88 -3.00
N GLU A 42 13.38 -4.09 -2.32
CA GLU A 42 13.38 -4.57 -0.95
C GLU A 42 13.03 -3.43 0.03
N ILE A 43 11.94 -3.60 0.76
CA ILE A 43 11.54 -2.81 1.92
C ILE A 43 12.30 -3.37 3.12
N LYS A 44 13.20 -2.60 3.72
CA LYS A 44 14.06 -3.10 4.81
C LYS A 44 13.27 -3.26 6.10
N GLN A 45 13.83 -4.07 6.99
CA GLN A 45 13.34 -4.16 8.36
C GLN A 45 13.36 -2.77 9.03
N GLY A 46 12.22 -2.40 9.62
CA GLY A 46 12.03 -1.11 10.28
C GLY A 46 11.41 -0.05 9.39
N GLU A 47 11.37 -0.23 8.06
CA GLU A 47 10.61 0.64 7.17
C GLU A 47 9.10 0.42 7.33
N GLN A 48 8.33 1.40 6.89
CA GLN A 48 6.88 1.33 6.81
C GLN A 48 6.46 0.95 5.40
N ALA A 49 5.39 0.17 5.30
CA ALA A 49 4.79 -0.23 4.04
C ALA A 49 3.28 -0.33 4.20
N LEU A 50 2.55 -0.01 3.13
CA LEU A 50 1.15 -0.35 3.03
C LEU A 50 1.05 -1.87 2.91
N CYS A 51 0.26 -2.47 3.80
CA CYS A 51 -0.02 -3.88 3.80
C CYS A 51 -1.50 -4.07 3.54
N GLU A 52 -1.78 -4.64 2.38
CA GLU A 52 -3.12 -5.00 1.94
C GLU A 52 -3.25 -6.50 2.13
N SER A 53 -4.28 -6.92 2.86
CA SER A 53 -4.46 -8.32 3.22
C SER A 53 -5.92 -8.71 3.03
N GLY A 54 -6.14 -9.94 2.58
CA GLY A 54 -7.48 -10.46 2.37
C GLY A 54 -7.46 -11.96 2.12
N PHE A 55 -8.61 -12.50 1.73
CA PHE A 55 -8.79 -13.92 1.47
C PHE A 55 -9.33 -14.11 0.06
N THR A 56 -8.57 -14.82 -0.75
CA THR A 56 -9.00 -15.34 -2.06
C THR A 56 -9.48 -16.78 -1.89
N ASP A 57 -9.97 -17.39 -2.98
CA ASP A 57 -10.34 -18.81 -2.97
C ASP A 57 -9.12 -19.74 -2.71
N ASP A 58 -7.92 -19.27 -3.05
CA ASP A 58 -6.65 -19.98 -2.84
C ASP A 58 -6.10 -19.81 -1.41
N GLY A 59 -6.65 -18.88 -0.62
CA GLY A 59 -6.30 -18.67 0.79
C GLY A 59 -6.00 -17.23 1.15
N ALA A 60 -5.27 -17.03 2.26
CA ALA A 60 -4.91 -15.70 2.74
C ALA A 60 -3.81 -15.09 1.87
N VAL A 61 -4.07 -13.91 1.31
CA VAL A 61 -3.11 -13.15 0.50
C VAL A 61 -2.73 -11.86 1.23
N SER A 62 -1.48 -11.43 1.02
CA SER A 62 -0.99 -10.16 1.53
C SER A 62 -0.03 -9.51 0.54
N ALA A 63 -0.29 -8.27 0.16
CA ALA A 63 0.57 -7.44 -0.64
C ALA A 63 1.26 -6.39 0.23
N TYR A 64 2.51 -6.06 -0.10
CA TYR A 64 3.29 -5.05 0.58
C TYR A 64 3.75 -4.01 -0.43
N THR A 65 3.44 -2.75 -0.16
CA THR A 65 3.77 -1.62 -1.04
C THR A 65 4.58 -0.61 -0.26
N CYS A 66 5.74 -0.21 -0.77
CA CYS A 66 6.55 0.81 -0.12
C CYS A 66 5.83 2.16 -0.16
N LEU A 67 6.03 2.98 0.87
CA LEU A 67 5.37 4.28 0.96
C LEU A 67 5.64 5.17 -0.25
N GLU A 68 6.84 5.13 -0.82
CA GLU A 68 7.20 5.92 -2.00
C GLU A 68 6.30 5.62 -3.20
N CYS A 69 5.90 4.36 -3.42
CA CYS A 69 5.00 4.00 -4.51
C CYS A 69 3.55 4.41 -4.22
N VAL A 70 3.15 4.40 -2.95
CA VAL A 70 1.82 4.89 -2.56
C VAL A 70 1.76 6.41 -2.68
N GLU A 71 2.82 7.10 -2.30
CA GLU A 71 2.97 8.56 -2.46
C GLU A 71 2.89 8.93 -3.93
N GLU A 72 3.67 8.27 -4.80
CA GLU A 72 3.62 8.46 -6.25
C GLU A 72 2.22 8.20 -6.82
N TRP A 73 1.55 7.12 -6.39
CA TRP A 73 0.17 6.84 -6.80
C TRP A 73 -0.82 7.91 -6.34
N LEU A 74 -0.72 8.38 -5.10
CA LEU A 74 -1.60 9.43 -4.57
C LEU A 74 -1.44 10.75 -5.35
N GLU A 75 -0.19 11.10 -5.69
CA GLU A 75 0.16 12.27 -6.48
C GLU A 75 -0.37 12.13 -7.93
N GLU A 76 -0.14 10.98 -8.58
CA GLU A 76 -0.60 10.70 -9.95
C GLU A 76 -2.13 10.57 -10.06
N SER A 77 -2.79 10.00 -9.03
CA SER A 77 -4.25 9.85 -8.98
C SER A 77 -4.97 11.14 -8.58
N GLY A 78 -4.24 12.19 -8.18
CA GLY A 78 -4.82 13.45 -7.70
C GLY A 78 -5.63 13.32 -6.41
N GLN A 79 -5.40 12.26 -5.61
CA GLN A 79 -6.03 12.11 -4.29
C GLN A 79 -5.41 13.03 -3.23
N VAL A 80 -4.23 13.58 -3.53
CA VAL A 80 -3.58 14.63 -2.74
C VAL A 80 -3.39 15.87 -3.60
N GLU A 81 -3.66 17.04 -3.01
CA GLU A 81 -3.20 18.29 -3.60
C GLU A 81 -1.67 18.32 -3.50
N THR A 82 -1.00 18.13 -4.63
CA THR A 82 0.37 18.61 -4.80
C THR A 82 0.30 20.11 -5.05
N ASP A 83 1.04 20.88 -4.27
CA ASP A 83 1.29 22.30 -4.53
C ASP A 83 2.23 22.40 -5.75
N GLU A 84 1.71 22.03 -6.93
CA GLU A 84 2.33 22.29 -8.21
C GLU A 84 1.59 23.46 -8.86
N ASP A 85 2.15 24.64 -8.60
CA ASP A 85 1.77 25.98 -9.09
C ASP A 85 1.72 26.08 -10.63
#